data_AF-A0A2N1U2Q1-F1
#
_entry.id   AF-A0A2N1U2Q1-F1
#
_cell.length_a   1.000
_cell.length_b   1.000
_cell.length_c   1.000
_cell.angle_alpha   90.00
_cell.angle_beta   90.00
_cell.angle_gamma   90.00
#
_symmetry.space_group_name_H-M   'P 1'
#
loop_
_entity.id
_entity.type
_entity.pdbx_description
1 polymer ?
#
loop_
_entity_poly.entity_id
_entity_poly.type
_entity_poly.pdbx_seq_one_letter_code
_entity_poly.pdbx_strand_id
1 'polypeptide(L)'
;MQTADLKTVMRKHKYFTSFILLALVVVFLNGASIRRSVERSVKDPVPKGRPNYDAMFADGKLRIAVFWGWDHPRDTIMGSFPAFETLNGKRLYYKGKPVLIEIGMITQINEKPKAIFKSALEDKTIDMVIYSGHARYGKGMAFESMEDIFKCGNGDLVEDRHVTPAKVFKATADDLDATNFPQSYKIVMLNCCDSQGHFRQSWARRFKECGAPVELLTVEFPVFNIADHRRVLNLLRDVLAFADWKTIKKNYDSEIHRRKNRLIIDPVYNHSDDDFAMDSAF
;
A
#
# COMPACT_ATOMS: atom_id res chain seq x y z
N MET A 1 -22.28 0.24 -75.35
CA MET A 1 -22.86 0.96 -74.19
C MET A 1 -22.77 0.02 -72.97
N GLN A 2 -21.59 -0.13 -72.34
CA GLN A 2 -21.39 -1.13 -71.25
C GLN A 2 -20.22 -0.81 -70.30
N THR A 3 -19.75 0.45 -70.26
CA THR A 3 -18.58 0.87 -69.45
C THR A 3 -18.96 1.54 -68.12
N ALA A 4 -20.25 1.84 -67.91
CA ALA A 4 -20.73 2.48 -66.68
C ALA A 4 -20.88 1.51 -65.50
N ASP A 5 -20.96 0.20 -65.75
CA ASP A 5 -21.29 -0.80 -64.72
C ASP A 5 -20.04 -1.25 -63.92
N LEU A 6 -18.91 -1.47 -64.61
CA LEU A 6 -17.63 -1.89 -64.00
C LEU A 6 -17.06 -0.88 -63.00
N LYS A 7 -17.17 0.42 -63.26
CA LYS A 7 -16.69 1.47 -62.33
C LYS A 7 -17.49 1.47 -61.02
N THR A 8 -18.76 1.12 -61.07
CA THR A 8 -19.66 1.09 -59.92
C THR A 8 -19.38 -0.15 -59.06
N VAL A 9 -19.13 -1.30 -59.68
CA VAL A 9 -18.73 -2.54 -59.00
C VAL A 9 -17.35 -2.42 -58.34
N MET A 10 -16.37 -1.83 -59.03
CA MET A 10 -15.03 -1.60 -58.48
C MET A 10 -15.01 -0.58 -57.33
N ARG A 11 -15.86 0.46 -57.39
CA ARG A 11 -16.05 1.38 -56.26
C ARG A 11 -16.62 0.66 -55.04
N LYS A 12 -17.69 -0.11 -55.21
CA LYS A 12 -18.31 -0.88 -54.11
C LYS A 12 -17.32 -1.85 -53.46
N HIS A 13 -16.47 -2.52 -54.24
CA HIS A 13 -15.42 -3.39 -53.71
C HIS A 13 -14.36 -2.63 -52.90
N LYS A 14 -13.90 -1.46 -53.36
CA LYS A 14 -12.97 -0.61 -52.60
C LYS A 14 -13.56 -0.10 -51.28
N TYR A 15 -14.83 0.28 -51.27
CA TYR A 15 -15.48 0.72 -50.03
C TYR A 15 -15.70 -0.43 -49.05
N PHE A 16 -16.03 -1.63 -49.56
CA PHE A 16 -16.23 -2.81 -48.72
C PHE A 16 -14.91 -3.30 -48.10
N THR A 17 -13.81 -3.33 -48.86
CA THR A 17 -12.49 -3.69 -48.32
C THR A 17 -11.96 -2.65 -47.35
N SER A 18 -12.14 -1.35 -47.62
CA SER A 18 -11.79 -0.29 -46.65
C SER A 18 -12.62 -0.37 -45.37
N PHE A 19 -13.91 -0.71 -45.45
CA PHE A 19 -14.77 -0.88 -44.27
C PHE A 19 -14.34 -2.07 -43.42
N ILE A 20 -13.99 -3.21 -44.03
CA ILE A 20 -13.48 -4.39 -43.32
C ILE A 20 -12.13 -4.07 -42.65
N LEU A 21 -11.24 -3.37 -43.34
CA LEU A 21 -9.93 -3.00 -42.78
C LEU A 21 -10.08 -2.06 -41.57
N LEU A 22 -10.98 -1.08 -41.66
CA LEU A 22 -11.30 -0.18 -40.54
C LEU A 22 -11.95 -0.92 -39.38
N ALA A 23 -12.88 -1.83 -39.65
CA ALA A 23 -13.49 -2.65 -38.62
C ALA A 23 -12.46 -3.55 -37.92
N LEU A 24 -11.52 -4.15 -38.66
CA LEU A 24 -10.42 -4.94 -38.09
C LEU A 24 -9.48 -4.09 -37.26
N VAL A 25 -9.14 -2.88 -37.69
CA VAL A 25 -8.32 -1.93 -36.91
C VAL A 25 -9.05 -1.52 -35.63
N VAL A 26 -10.34 -1.23 -35.69
CA VAL A 26 -11.17 -0.92 -34.51
C VAL A 26 -11.27 -2.12 -33.56
N VAL A 27 -11.41 -3.34 -34.09
CA VAL A 27 -11.43 -4.57 -33.28
C VAL A 27 -10.04 -4.87 -32.70
N PHE A 28 -8.94 -4.59 -33.39
CA PHE A 28 -7.58 -4.73 -32.83
C PHE A 28 -7.29 -3.67 -31.76
N LEU A 29 -7.70 -2.41 -31.98
CA LEU A 29 -7.52 -1.31 -31.04
C LEU A 29 -8.41 -1.47 -29.79
N ASN A 30 -9.67 -1.89 -29.96
CA ASN A 30 -10.57 -2.21 -28.83
C ASN A 30 -10.26 -3.58 -28.22
N GLY A 31 -9.72 -4.52 -29.00
CA GLY A 31 -9.23 -5.82 -28.55
C GLY A 31 -8.00 -5.69 -27.65
N ALA A 32 -7.13 -4.72 -27.94
CA ALA A 32 -6.05 -4.30 -27.04
C ALA A 32 -6.58 -3.61 -25.76
N SER A 33 -7.80 -3.09 -25.80
CA SER A 33 -8.53 -2.54 -24.64
C SER A 33 -9.41 -3.57 -23.93
N ILE A 34 -9.41 -4.85 -24.35
CA ILE A 34 -9.98 -5.93 -23.55
C ILE A 34 -9.17 -5.93 -22.26
N ARG A 35 -9.81 -5.40 -21.21
CA ARG A 35 -9.38 -5.43 -19.82
C ARG A 35 -8.99 -6.87 -19.52
N ARG A 36 -7.69 -7.19 -19.67
CA ARG A 36 -7.11 -8.29 -18.92
C ARG A 36 -7.42 -7.91 -17.48
N SER A 37 -8.26 -8.70 -16.83
CA SER A 37 -8.13 -8.89 -15.39
C SER A 37 -6.72 -9.42 -15.21
N VAL A 38 -5.76 -8.50 -15.10
CA VAL A 38 -4.38 -8.85 -14.81
C VAL A 38 -4.47 -9.38 -13.38
N GLU A 39 -4.44 -10.71 -13.27
CA GLU A 39 -4.28 -11.34 -11.97
C GLU A 39 -3.00 -10.77 -11.38
N ARG A 40 -3.09 -10.28 -10.13
CA ARG A 40 -1.93 -9.89 -9.33
C ARG A 40 -1.07 -11.14 -9.19
N SER A 41 -0.08 -11.27 -10.08
CA SER A 41 0.65 -12.50 -10.27
C SER A 41 1.64 -12.67 -9.14
N VAL A 42 1.54 -13.80 -8.44
CA VAL A 42 2.50 -14.28 -7.43
C VAL A 42 3.92 -14.44 -8.03
N LYS A 43 4.04 -14.47 -9.36
CA LYS A 43 5.30 -14.70 -10.09
C LYS A 43 6.09 -13.44 -10.41
N ASP A 44 5.59 -12.25 -10.06
CA ASP A 44 6.33 -11.03 -10.34
C ASP A 44 7.51 -10.92 -9.35
N PRO A 45 8.77 -10.99 -9.82
CA PRO A 45 9.92 -10.95 -8.94
C PRO A 45 9.93 -9.64 -8.16
N VAL A 46 9.99 -9.71 -6.83
CA VAL A 46 10.10 -8.52 -5.96
C VAL A 46 11.52 -7.96 -6.12
N PRO A 47 11.69 -6.76 -6.71
CA PRO A 47 13.02 -6.20 -6.91
C PRO A 47 13.65 -5.80 -5.57
N LYS A 48 14.90 -6.23 -5.32
CA LYS A 48 15.66 -5.82 -4.13
C LYS A 48 15.77 -4.28 -4.10
N GLY A 49 15.38 -3.67 -2.97
CA GLY A 49 15.61 -2.24 -2.72
C GLY A 49 14.58 -1.26 -3.28
N ARG A 50 13.45 -1.72 -3.85
CA ARG A 50 12.32 -0.85 -4.23
C ARG A 50 10.97 -1.58 -4.10
N PRO A 51 9.84 -0.85 -4.00
CA PRO A 51 8.53 -1.46 -4.12
C PRO A 51 8.35 -2.29 -5.39
N ASN A 52 7.60 -3.39 -5.31
CA ASN A 52 7.15 -4.12 -6.50
C ASN A 52 5.98 -3.38 -7.17
N TYR A 53 6.29 -2.25 -7.83
CA TYR A 53 5.33 -1.43 -8.55
C TYR A 53 4.60 -2.19 -9.66
N ASP A 54 5.27 -3.16 -10.29
CA ASP A 54 4.65 -4.01 -11.31
C ASP A 54 3.48 -4.81 -10.72
N ALA A 55 3.68 -5.43 -9.56
CA ALA A 55 2.63 -6.17 -8.85
C ALA A 55 1.52 -5.26 -8.30
N MET A 56 1.87 -4.12 -7.71
CA MET A 56 0.90 -3.15 -7.15
C MET A 56 0.00 -2.56 -8.24
N PHE A 57 0.55 -2.26 -9.42
CA PHE A 57 -0.18 -1.60 -10.50
C PHE A 57 -0.75 -2.57 -11.54
N ALA A 58 -0.66 -3.87 -11.28
CA ALA A 58 -1.03 -4.93 -12.21
C ALA A 58 -2.45 -4.74 -12.76
N ASP A 59 -3.43 -4.45 -11.90
CA ASP A 59 -4.83 -4.24 -12.28
C ASP A 59 -5.18 -2.80 -12.69
N GLY A 60 -4.16 -1.95 -12.89
CA GLY A 60 -4.33 -0.55 -13.29
C GLY A 60 -4.91 0.33 -12.19
N LYS A 61 -4.83 -0.12 -10.93
CA LYS A 61 -5.31 0.61 -9.76
C LYS A 61 -4.25 0.54 -8.65
N LEU A 62 -4.02 1.66 -7.98
CA LEU A 62 -3.24 1.76 -6.75
C LEU A 62 -4.21 2.07 -5.62
N ARG A 63 -4.46 1.07 -4.76
CA ARG A 63 -5.39 1.20 -3.63
C ARG A 63 -4.65 1.36 -2.32
N ILE A 64 -4.93 2.45 -1.64
CA ILE A 64 -4.24 2.86 -0.41
C ILE A 64 -5.28 3.05 0.68
N ALA A 65 -5.11 2.36 1.80
CA ALA A 65 -5.94 2.53 2.99
C ALA A 65 -5.12 3.22 4.09
N VAL A 66 -5.54 4.42 4.49
CA VAL A 66 -4.89 5.24 5.52
C VAL A 66 -5.77 5.25 6.77
N PHE A 67 -5.21 4.82 7.89
CA PHE A 67 -5.88 4.73 9.19
C PHE A 67 -5.27 5.74 10.15
N TRP A 68 -6.11 6.62 10.66
CA TRP A 68 -5.79 7.53 11.76
C TRP A 68 -6.37 6.96 13.05
N GLY A 69 -5.48 6.49 13.93
CA GLY A 69 -5.85 5.83 15.18
C GLY A 69 -6.37 6.78 16.25
N TRP A 70 -6.65 6.22 17.43
CA TRP A 70 -7.19 6.93 18.57
C TRP A 70 -6.28 8.07 19.03
N ASP A 71 -6.89 9.17 19.47
CA ASP A 71 -6.24 10.36 20.03
C ASP A 71 -5.28 11.08 19.06
N HIS A 72 -5.45 10.83 17.76
CA HIS A 72 -4.73 11.60 16.75
C HIS A 72 -5.38 12.99 16.58
N PRO A 73 -4.62 14.09 16.66
CA PRO A 73 -5.22 15.42 16.62
C PRO A 73 -5.96 15.68 15.32
N ARG A 74 -7.14 16.27 15.48
CA ARG A 74 -8.00 16.64 14.37
C ARG A 74 -7.25 17.45 13.32
N ASP A 75 -6.44 18.41 13.71
CA ASP A 75 -5.71 19.28 12.77
C ASP A 75 -4.68 18.50 11.93
N THR A 76 -4.04 17.49 12.51
CA THR A 76 -3.14 16.58 11.80
C THR A 76 -3.92 15.76 10.77
N ILE A 77 -5.05 15.20 11.15
CA ILE A 77 -5.93 14.44 10.25
C ILE A 77 -6.44 15.35 9.11
N MET A 78 -7.01 16.51 9.45
CA MET A 78 -7.55 17.49 8.51
C MET A 78 -6.49 18.04 7.55
N GLY A 79 -5.25 18.20 8.01
CA GLY A 79 -4.13 18.65 7.17
C GLY A 79 -3.80 17.70 6.02
N SER A 80 -4.21 16.43 6.10
CA SER A 80 -4.04 15.44 5.03
C SER A 80 -5.17 15.42 4.00
N PHE A 81 -6.36 15.91 4.36
CA PHE A 81 -7.58 15.79 3.53
C PHE A 81 -7.42 16.43 2.15
N PRO A 82 -6.94 17.67 2.00
CA PRO A 82 -6.84 18.30 0.68
C PRO A 82 -5.96 17.51 -0.27
N ALA A 83 -4.87 16.92 0.24
CA ALA A 83 -3.97 16.11 -0.57
C ALA A 83 -4.62 14.79 -0.99
N PHE A 84 -5.31 14.09 -0.07
CA PHE A 84 -5.99 12.84 -0.40
C PHE A 84 -7.16 13.05 -1.37
N GLU A 85 -7.98 14.09 -1.16
CA GLU A 85 -9.06 14.45 -2.09
C GLU A 85 -8.53 14.81 -3.47
N THR A 86 -7.40 15.54 -3.53
CA THR A 86 -6.77 15.92 -4.79
C THR A 86 -6.20 14.72 -5.54
N LEU A 87 -5.61 13.75 -4.82
CA LEU A 87 -4.98 12.56 -5.41
C LEU A 87 -5.99 11.47 -5.78
N ASN A 88 -7.05 11.31 -4.99
CA ASN A 88 -8.04 10.26 -5.21
C ASN A 88 -8.74 10.44 -6.56
N GLY A 89 -8.85 9.35 -7.33
CA GLY A 89 -9.41 9.36 -8.69
C GLY A 89 -8.48 9.92 -9.78
N LYS A 90 -7.27 10.39 -9.43
CA LYS A 90 -6.27 10.80 -10.43
C LYS A 90 -5.59 9.57 -11.03
N ARG A 91 -4.94 9.81 -12.17
CA ARG A 91 -4.15 8.79 -12.88
C ARG A 91 -2.68 9.15 -12.80
N LEU A 92 -1.88 8.20 -12.33
CA LEU A 92 -0.44 8.18 -12.54
C LEU A 92 -0.13 7.30 -13.77
N TYR A 93 0.97 7.56 -14.45
CA TYR A 93 1.38 6.77 -15.62
C TYR A 93 2.61 5.95 -15.26
N TYR A 94 2.46 4.62 -15.30
CA TYR A 94 3.55 3.68 -15.04
C TYR A 94 3.81 2.84 -16.30
N LYS A 95 5.04 2.90 -16.83
CA LYS A 95 5.43 2.25 -18.10
C LYS A 95 4.43 2.53 -19.24
N GLY A 96 3.95 3.77 -19.32
CA GLY A 96 2.98 4.22 -20.33
C GLY A 96 1.52 3.79 -20.09
N LYS A 97 1.23 3.01 -19.04
CA LYS A 97 -0.12 2.58 -18.69
C LYS A 97 -0.72 3.49 -17.61
N PRO A 98 -2.00 3.90 -17.75
CA PRO A 98 -2.66 4.66 -16.70
C PRO A 98 -2.98 3.76 -15.51
N VAL A 99 -2.69 4.25 -14.31
CA VAL A 99 -3.01 3.61 -13.03
C VAL A 99 -3.88 4.58 -12.23
N LEU A 100 -5.08 4.16 -11.88
CA LEU A 100 -6.03 4.96 -11.08
C LEU A 100 -5.65 4.91 -9.60
N ILE A 101 -5.56 6.07 -8.96
CA ILE A 101 -5.31 6.17 -7.52
C ILE A 101 -6.66 6.09 -6.79
N GLU A 102 -6.77 5.16 -5.84
CA GLU A 102 -7.92 5.01 -4.94
C GLU A 102 -7.42 5.11 -3.50
N ILE A 103 -7.80 6.18 -2.78
CA ILE A 103 -7.39 6.40 -1.39
C ILE A 103 -8.62 6.31 -0.50
N GLY A 104 -8.62 5.32 0.39
CA GLY A 104 -9.56 5.21 1.49
C GLY A 104 -8.94 5.78 2.76
N MET A 105 -9.66 6.66 3.44
CA MET A 105 -9.24 7.23 4.72
C MET A 105 -10.21 6.84 5.81
N ILE A 106 -9.67 6.26 6.87
CA ILE A 106 -10.40 5.72 8.01
C ILE A 106 -9.87 6.43 9.25
N THR A 107 -10.79 6.83 10.12
CA THR A 107 -10.52 7.59 11.34
C THR A 107 -11.30 6.97 12.50
N GLN A 108 -11.06 7.46 13.71
CA GLN A 108 -11.78 7.05 14.92
C GLN A 108 -13.31 7.25 14.89
N ILE A 109 -13.85 8.06 13.96
CA ILE A 109 -15.31 8.27 13.85
C ILE A 109 -16.02 7.30 12.90
N ASN A 110 -15.26 6.49 12.14
CA ASN A 110 -15.83 5.46 11.29
C ASN A 110 -16.39 4.33 12.16
N GLU A 111 -17.46 3.66 11.71
CA GLU A 111 -17.98 2.50 12.43
C GLU A 111 -16.97 1.33 12.38
N LYS A 112 -16.58 0.81 13.55
CA LYS A 112 -15.67 -0.33 13.71
C LYS A 112 -14.34 -0.18 12.96
N PRO A 113 -13.55 0.88 13.23
CA PRO A 113 -12.33 1.20 12.47
C PRO A 113 -11.26 0.11 12.59
N LYS A 114 -11.17 -0.56 13.74
CA LYS A 114 -10.30 -1.74 13.93
C LYS A 114 -10.66 -2.90 13.00
N ALA A 115 -11.96 -3.18 12.81
CA ALA A 115 -12.40 -4.26 11.93
C ALA A 115 -12.08 -3.93 10.47
N ILE A 116 -12.29 -2.68 10.06
CA ILE A 116 -11.92 -2.21 8.72
C ILE A 116 -10.41 -2.35 8.49
N PHE A 117 -9.59 -2.06 9.50
CA PHE A 117 -8.15 -2.26 9.43
C PHE A 117 -7.78 -3.72 9.16
N LYS A 118 -8.34 -4.66 9.94
CA LYS A 118 -8.16 -6.09 9.69
C LYS A 118 -8.58 -6.47 8.27
N SER A 119 -9.77 -6.06 7.84
CA SER A 119 -10.25 -6.33 6.48
C SER A 119 -9.34 -5.76 5.41
N ALA A 120 -8.74 -4.58 5.63
CA ALA A 120 -7.83 -3.98 4.67
C ALA A 120 -6.49 -4.73 4.54
N LEU A 121 -6.02 -5.34 5.64
CA LEU A 121 -4.86 -6.23 5.62
C LEU A 121 -5.14 -7.52 4.84
N GLU A 122 -6.35 -8.07 4.98
CA GLU A 122 -6.78 -9.32 4.35
C GLU A 122 -7.19 -9.13 2.87
N ASP A 123 -7.54 -7.91 2.46
CA ASP A 123 -7.96 -7.61 1.09
C ASP A 123 -6.78 -7.67 0.11
N LYS A 124 -6.90 -8.56 -0.88
CA LYS A 124 -5.93 -8.77 -1.97
C LYS A 124 -5.82 -7.60 -2.96
N THR A 125 -6.79 -6.70 -2.96
CA THR A 125 -6.89 -5.56 -3.87
C THR A 125 -6.26 -4.29 -3.29
N ILE A 126 -6.01 -4.25 -1.99
CA ILE A 126 -5.38 -3.12 -1.31
C ILE A 126 -3.86 -3.29 -1.35
N ASP A 127 -3.18 -2.36 -2.00
CA ASP A 127 -1.73 -2.39 -2.24
C ASP A 127 -0.94 -1.82 -1.07
N MET A 128 -1.53 -0.89 -0.34
CA MET A 128 -0.87 -0.20 0.74
C MET A 128 -1.81 0.03 1.92
N VAL A 129 -1.36 -0.35 3.11
CA VAL A 129 -2.07 -0.08 4.37
C VAL A 129 -1.16 0.73 5.28
N ILE A 130 -1.63 1.90 5.71
CA ILE A 130 -0.89 2.82 6.58
C ILE A 130 -1.68 2.98 7.86
N TYR A 131 -1.08 2.62 8.99
CA TYR A 131 -1.59 3.01 10.30
C TYR A 131 -0.75 4.16 10.86
N SER A 132 -1.41 5.23 11.29
CA SER A 132 -0.80 6.35 11.99
C SER A 132 -1.61 6.70 13.24
N GLY A 133 -1.02 6.51 14.41
CA GLY A 133 -1.75 6.71 15.67
C GLY A 133 -1.01 6.21 16.89
N HIS A 134 -1.71 6.17 18.02
CA HIS A 134 -1.15 5.68 19.27
C HIS A 134 -1.02 4.16 19.28
N ALA A 135 0.12 3.69 19.78
CA ALA A 135 0.27 2.31 20.24
C ALA A 135 0.24 2.28 21.77
N ARG A 136 -0.26 1.18 22.33
CA ARG A 136 -0.54 1.07 23.76
C ARG A 136 0.53 0.27 24.49
N TYR A 137 1.76 0.77 24.52
CA TYR A 137 2.89 0.14 25.24
C TYR A 137 3.05 -1.33 24.85
N GLY A 138 3.19 -1.60 23.56
CA GLY A 138 3.26 -2.97 23.05
C GLY A 138 1.96 -3.79 23.07
N LYS A 139 0.84 -3.33 23.68
CA LYS A 139 -0.47 -4.04 23.58
C LYS A 139 -0.93 -4.14 22.12
N GLY A 140 -0.69 -3.09 21.34
CA GLY A 140 -1.16 -2.98 19.97
C GLY A 140 -1.56 -1.56 19.60
N MET A 141 -2.24 -1.44 18.46
CA MET A 141 -2.64 -0.16 17.86
C MET A 141 -4.08 0.20 18.26
N ALA A 142 -4.30 1.43 18.74
CA ALA A 142 -5.62 1.88 19.18
C ALA A 142 -6.40 2.58 18.06
N PHE A 143 -7.69 2.29 17.91
CA PHE A 143 -8.52 2.80 16.81
C PHE A 143 -9.60 3.78 17.26
N GLU A 144 -10.75 3.31 17.75
CA GLU A 144 -11.84 4.19 18.17
C GLU A 144 -11.59 4.80 19.56
N SER A 145 -10.99 4.02 20.45
CA SER A 145 -10.75 4.39 21.85
C SER A 145 -9.43 3.80 22.36
N MET A 146 -9.01 4.22 23.56
CA MET A 146 -7.89 3.62 24.28
C MET A 146 -8.02 2.09 24.45
N GLU A 147 -9.25 1.56 24.51
CA GLU A 147 -9.53 0.14 24.72
C GLU A 147 -9.81 -0.62 23.42
N ASP A 148 -10.09 0.08 22.32
CA ASP A 148 -10.27 -0.54 21.00
C ASP A 148 -8.90 -0.79 20.34
N ILE A 149 -8.21 -1.80 20.84
CA ILE A 149 -6.85 -2.16 20.45
C ILE A 149 -6.88 -3.30 19.44
N PHE A 150 -6.15 -3.15 18.34
CA PHE A 150 -5.70 -4.26 17.49
C PHE A 150 -4.43 -4.85 18.10
N LYS A 151 -4.56 -6.00 18.75
CA LYS A 151 -3.51 -6.68 19.49
C LYS A 151 -2.47 -7.26 18.54
N CYS A 152 -1.24 -6.75 18.63
CA CYS A 152 -0.14 -7.15 17.77
C CYS A 152 1.23 -7.16 18.49
N GLY A 153 1.23 -7.42 19.80
CA GLY A 153 2.46 -7.50 20.60
C GLY A 153 3.31 -8.74 20.30
N ASN A 154 4.53 -8.77 20.82
CA ASN A 154 5.49 -9.88 20.65
C ASN A 154 5.47 -10.92 21.77
N GLY A 155 4.62 -10.75 22.79
CA GLY A 155 4.51 -11.64 23.95
C GLY A 155 5.26 -11.18 25.19
N ASP A 156 5.99 -10.06 25.12
CA ASP A 156 6.72 -9.49 26.26
C ASP A 156 5.78 -8.99 27.37
N LEU A 157 6.30 -8.92 28.59
CA LEU A 157 5.64 -8.22 29.68
C LEU A 157 5.92 -6.72 29.57
N VAL A 158 4.85 -5.92 29.58
CA VAL A 158 4.95 -4.47 29.47
C VAL A 158 4.19 -3.79 30.60
N GLU A 159 4.72 -2.66 31.06
CA GLU A 159 4.13 -1.81 32.08
C GLU A 159 3.22 -0.75 31.47
N ASP A 160 1.96 -0.72 31.90
CA ASP A 160 1.03 0.37 31.63
C ASP A 160 1.29 1.51 32.60
N ARG A 161 2.02 2.52 32.13
CA ARG A 161 2.42 3.69 32.93
C ARG A 161 1.35 4.78 33.00
N HIS A 162 0.18 4.58 32.39
CA HIS A 162 -0.95 5.52 32.52
C HIS A 162 -1.81 5.28 33.76
N VAL A 163 -1.61 4.18 34.47
CA VAL A 163 -2.34 3.85 35.70
C VAL A 163 -1.39 3.90 36.90
N THR A 164 -1.85 4.37 38.05
CA THR A 164 -1.08 4.37 39.31
C THR A 164 -1.80 3.51 40.36
N PRO A 165 -1.19 2.42 40.87
CA PRO A 165 0.12 1.89 40.49
C PRO A 165 0.14 1.34 39.07
N ALA A 166 1.33 1.33 38.45
CA ALA A 166 1.52 0.80 37.10
C ALA A 166 1.06 -0.67 37.02
N LYS A 167 0.35 -1.02 35.96
CA LYS A 167 -0.14 -2.39 35.75
C LYS A 167 0.73 -3.11 34.73
N VAL A 168 1.22 -4.30 35.08
CA VAL A 168 1.96 -5.16 34.15
C VAL A 168 0.98 -6.05 33.39
N PHE A 169 1.15 -6.19 32.09
CA PHE A 169 0.36 -7.08 31.24
C PHE A 169 1.27 -7.76 30.20
N LYS A 170 0.75 -8.84 29.60
CA LYS A 170 1.43 -9.52 28.48
C LYS A 170 0.96 -8.94 27.15
N ALA A 171 1.90 -8.52 26.30
CA ALA A 171 1.65 -7.95 24.98
C ALA A 171 1.26 -9.04 23.97
N THR A 172 -0.02 -9.38 23.86
CA THR A 172 -0.52 -10.47 23.00
C THR A 172 -0.69 -10.07 21.54
N ALA A 173 -0.73 -11.05 20.64
CA ALA A 173 -0.88 -10.87 19.19
C ALA A 173 -2.24 -11.34 18.64
N ASP A 174 -3.26 -11.54 19.49
CA ASP A 174 -4.51 -12.23 19.15
C ASP A 174 -5.16 -11.76 17.83
N ASP A 175 -5.26 -10.44 17.60
CA ASP A 175 -5.88 -9.90 16.39
C ASP A 175 -5.00 -10.09 15.15
N LEU A 176 -3.69 -9.93 15.31
CA LEU A 176 -2.70 -10.17 14.25
C LEU A 176 -2.66 -11.66 13.87
N ASP A 177 -2.69 -12.56 14.85
CA ASP A 177 -2.72 -14.01 14.62
C ASP A 177 -4.01 -14.44 13.93
N ALA A 178 -5.13 -13.77 14.21
CA ALA A 178 -6.40 -13.98 13.53
C ALA A 178 -6.48 -13.31 12.13
N THR A 179 -5.46 -12.56 11.71
CA THR A 179 -5.43 -11.86 10.42
C THR A 179 -4.83 -12.75 9.35
N ASN A 180 -5.53 -12.97 8.23
CA ASN A 180 -5.06 -13.80 7.12
C ASN A 180 -4.50 -12.94 5.97
N PHE A 181 -3.18 -12.87 5.86
CA PHE A 181 -2.56 -12.04 4.83
C PHE A 181 -2.61 -12.71 3.45
N PRO A 182 -3.04 -11.99 2.40
CA PRO A 182 -3.12 -12.54 1.06
C PRO A 182 -1.73 -12.72 0.43
N GLN A 183 -1.67 -13.58 -0.59
CA GLN A 183 -0.49 -13.81 -1.43
C GLN A 183 -0.22 -12.68 -2.46
N SER A 184 -0.82 -11.51 -2.26
CA SER A 184 -0.64 -10.33 -3.13
C SER A 184 0.35 -9.38 -2.50
N TYR A 185 1.27 -8.82 -3.31
CA TYR A 185 2.25 -7.87 -2.82
C TYR A 185 1.58 -6.67 -2.13
N LYS A 186 2.07 -6.30 -0.94
CA LYS A 186 1.50 -5.21 -0.14
C LYS A 186 2.61 -4.45 0.59
N ILE A 187 2.41 -3.15 0.77
CA ILE A 187 3.19 -2.33 1.71
C ILE A 187 2.34 -2.10 2.96
N VAL A 188 2.90 -2.39 4.13
CA VAL A 188 2.28 -2.08 5.42
C VAL A 188 3.17 -1.09 6.17
N MET A 189 2.64 0.09 6.49
CA MET A 189 3.33 1.07 7.33
C MET A 189 2.69 1.15 8.72
N LEU A 190 3.50 0.99 9.75
CA LEU A 190 3.15 1.19 11.15
C LEU A 190 3.85 2.46 11.66
N ASN A 191 3.15 3.59 11.58
CA ASN A 191 3.59 4.88 12.12
C ASN A 191 3.06 5.07 13.54
N CYS A 192 3.69 4.44 14.51
CA CYS A 192 3.29 4.47 15.92
C CYS A 192 4.45 4.12 16.86
N CYS A 193 4.30 4.48 18.14
CA CYS A 193 5.22 4.01 19.18
C CYS A 193 5.26 2.47 19.24
N ASP A 194 6.34 1.88 19.72
CA ASP A 194 6.56 0.43 19.82
C ASP A 194 6.48 -0.39 18.52
N SER A 195 6.27 0.25 17.36
CA SER A 195 6.22 -0.41 16.06
C SER A 195 7.46 -1.23 15.76
N GLN A 196 8.63 -0.69 16.11
CA GLN A 196 9.90 -1.39 15.98
C GLN A 196 10.20 -2.32 17.16
N GLY A 197 9.93 -1.89 18.39
CA GLY A 197 10.27 -2.64 19.61
C GLY A 197 9.43 -3.90 19.80
N HIS A 198 8.11 -3.78 19.77
CA HIS A 198 7.18 -4.85 20.15
C HIS A 198 6.36 -5.42 18.99
N PHE A 199 6.20 -4.68 17.88
CA PHE A 199 5.34 -5.15 16.78
C PHE A 199 6.12 -5.82 15.67
N ARG A 200 7.32 -5.33 15.35
CA ARG A 200 8.15 -5.86 14.26
C ARG A 200 8.23 -7.39 14.24
N GLN A 201 8.55 -8.01 15.37
CA GLN A 201 8.75 -9.47 15.43
C GLN A 201 7.45 -10.25 15.19
N SER A 202 6.35 -9.84 15.81
CA SER A 202 5.05 -10.51 15.67
C SER A 202 4.50 -10.36 14.25
N TRP A 203 4.61 -9.16 13.66
CA TRP A 203 4.24 -8.90 12.27
C TRP A 203 5.10 -9.70 11.30
N ALA A 204 6.43 -9.68 11.48
CA ALA A 204 7.34 -10.44 10.64
C ALA A 204 7.07 -11.95 10.70
N ARG A 205 6.79 -12.48 11.89
CA ARG A 205 6.36 -13.87 12.08
C ARG A 205 5.07 -14.14 11.31
N ARG A 206 4.05 -13.30 11.49
CA ARG A 206 2.73 -13.54 10.92
C ARG A 206 2.74 -13.52 9.39
N PHE A 207 3.48 -12.60 8.78
CA PHE A 207 3.65 -12.57 7.32
C PHE A 207 4.33 -13.85 6.81
N LYS A 208 5.37 -14.34 7.50
CA LYS A 208 6.05 -15.60 7.15
C LYS A 208 5.13 -16.81 7.27
N GLU A 209 4.35 -16.91 8.35
CA GLU A 209 3.35 -17.96 8.53
C GLU A 209 2.29 -17.97 7.43
N CYS A 210 1.88 -16.79 6.96
CA CYS A 210 0.94 -16.66 5.84
C CYS A 210 1.61 -16.83 4.47
N GLY A 211 2.94 -16.86 4.40
CA GLY A 211 3.71 -16.77 3.16
C GLY A 211 3.47 -15.45 2.39
N ALA A 212 3.07 -14.38 3.06
CA ALA A 212 2.57 -13.17 2.41
C ALA A 212 3.72 -12.26 1.92
N PRO A 213 3.71 -11.81 0.64
CA PRO A 213 4.73 -10.92 0.10
C PRO A 213 4.51 -9.47 0.56
N VAL A 214 4.89 -9.17 1.81
CA VAL A 214 4.67 -7.85 2.42
C VAL A 214 5.98 -7.15 2.76
N GLU A 215 6.06 -5.87 2.40
CA GLU A 215 7.07 -4.94 2.92
C GLU A 215 6.54 -4.27 4.18
N LEU A 216 7.25 -4.45 5.30
CA LEU A 216 6.90 -3.81 6.56
C LEU A 216 7.75 -2.56 6.76
N LEU A 217 7.08 -1.42 6.93
CA LEU A 217 7.67 -0.12 7.23
C LEU A 217 7.29 0.25 8.65
N THR A 218 8.24 0.26 9.58
CA THR A 218 8.00 0.74 10.94
C THR A 218 8.60 2.12 11.13
N VAL A 219 7.83 3.03 11.70
CA VAL A 219 8.32 4.34 12.16
C VAL A 219 8.03 4.42 13.65
N GLU A 220 9.07 4.27 14.45
CA GLU A 220 8.99 4.36 15.89
C GLU A 220 9.21 5.82 16.33
N PHE A 221 8.30 6.34 17.17
CA PHE A 221 8.48 7.63 17.81
C PHE A 221 8.10 7.54 19.30
N PRO A 222 8.78 8.28 20.19
CA PRO A 222 8.61 8.11 21.63
C PRO A 222 7.27 8.61 22.17
N VAL A 223 6.70 9.66 21.56
CA VAL A 223 5.38 10.25 21.87
C VAL A 223 4.87 10.91 20.59
N PHE A 224 3.55 10.99 20.43
CA PHE A 224 2.77 11.73 19.41
C PHE A 224 3.55 12.81 18.63
N ASN A 225 3.37 12.85 17.30
CA ASN A 225 3.99 13.87 16.46
C ASN A 225 2.99 14.67 15.62
N ILE A 226 2.94 15.99 15.85
CA ILE A 226 2.15 16.93 15.04
C ILE A 226 2.45 16.86 13.53
N ALA A 227 3.60 16.32 13.13
CA ALA A 227 4.01 16.14 11.74
C ALA A 227 3.69 14.75 11.17
N ASP A 228 2.90 13.91 11.85
CA ASP A 228 2.52 12.57 11.34
C ASP A 228 1.85 12.62 9.97
N HIS A 229 0.98 13.61 9.73
CA HIS A 229 0.41 13.88 8.41
C HIS A 229 1.46 14.11 7.32
N ARG A 230 2.55 14.83 7.63
CA ARG A 230 3.63 15.08 6.67
C ARG A 230 4.34 13.79 6.31
N ARG A 231 4.61 12.91 7.29
CA ARG A 231 5.22 11.60 7.03
C ARG A 231 4.36 10.80 6.07
N VAL A 232 3.09 10.60 6.39
CA VAL A 232 2.17 9.86 5.52
C VAL A 232 2.15 10.46 4.11
N LEU A 233 2.04 11.77 3.98
CA LEU A 233 2.05 12.45 2.68
C LEU A 233 3.37 12.30 1.93
N ASN A 234 4.50 12.34 2.63
CA ASN A 234 5.82 12.14 2.01
C ASN A 234 6.03 10.69 1.60
N LEU A 235 5.48 9.70 2.31
CA LEU A 235 5.46 8.31 1.81
C LEU A 235 4.79 8.26 0.46
N LEU A 236 3.58 8.82 0.41
CA LEU A 236 2.73 8.73 -0.76
C LEU A 236 3.36 9.46 -1.93
N ARG A 237 3.91 10.65 -1.69
CA ARG A 237 4.69 11.38 -2.70
C ARG A 237 5.83 10.50 -3.26
N ASP A 238 6.62 9.88 -2.38
CA ASP A 238 7.77 9.11 -2.81
C ASP A 238 7.37 7.81 -3.54
N VAL A 239 6.29 7.13 -3.10
CA VAL A 239 5.69 5.97 -3.80
C VAL A 239 5.14 6.38 -5.18
N LEU A 240 4.45 7.52 -5.25
CA LEU A 240 3.90 8.05 -6.51
C LEU A 240 4.99 8.55 -7.47
N ALA A 241 6.17 8.91 -6.93
CA ALA A 241 7.36 9.25 -7.70
C ALA A 241 8.20 8.03 -8.11
N PHE A 242 7.75 6.82 -7.75
CA PHE A 242 8.45 5.55 -7.97
C PHE A 242 9.84 5.51 -7.33
N ALA A 243 10.00 6.19 -6.19
CA ALA A 243 11.27 6.23 -5.48
C ALA A 243 11.69 4.81 -5.01
N ASP A 244 13.00 4.60 -4.94
CA ASP A 244 13.56 3.40 -4.32
C ASP A 244 13.55 3.53 -2.78
N TRP A 245 13.73 2.41 -2.09
CA TRP A 245 13.73 2.39 -0.62
C TRP A 245 14.87 3.18 -0.01
N LYS A 246 16.00 3.32 -0.71
CA LYS A 246 17.15 4.10 -0.23
C LYS A 246 16.82 5.59 -0.19
N THR A 247 16.14 6.09 -1.21
CA THR A 247 15.65 7.46 -1.34
C THR A 247 14.56 7.74 -0.32
N ILE A 248 13.59 6.83 -0.19
CA ILE A 248 12.53 6.92 0.82
C ILE A 248 13.14 7.00 2.23
N LYS A 249 14.02 6.06 2.61
CA LYS A 249 14.71 6.10 3.91
C LYS A 249 15.44 7.42 4.15
N LYS A 250 16.20 7.89 3.16
CA LYS A 250 16.95 9.16 3.25
C LYS A 250 16.04 10.36 3.50
N ASN A 251 14.91 10.44 2.80
CA ASN A 251 13.95 11.54 2.96
C ASN A 251 13.30 11.49 4.35
N TYR A 252 12.94 10.30 4.82
CA TYR A 252 12.35 10.08 6.13
C TYR A 252 13.30 10.40 7.29
N ASP A 253 14.56 9.99 7.20
CA ASP A 253 15.58 10.31 8.20
C ASP A 253 15.87 11.83 8.26
N SER A 254 15.61 12.55 7.15
CA SER A 254 15.79 14.00 7.07
C SER A 254 14.63 14.80 7.69
N GLU A 255 13.45 14.19 7.88
CA GLU A 255 12.26 14.87 8.38
C GLU A 255 11.91 14.52 9.85
N ILE A 256 12.33 15.42 10.76
CA ILE A 256 11.60 15.76 12.00
C ILE A 256 11.45 14.64 13.06
N HIS A 257 12.58 14.14 13.58
CA HIS A 257 13.10 14.37 14.96
C HIS A 257 14.30 13.46 15.28
N ARG A 258 15.47 14.08 15.45
CA ARG A 258 16.82 13.50 15.67
C ARG A 258 17.03 12.65 16.94
N ARG A 259 15.97 12.25 17.66
CA ARG A 259 16.12 11.33 18.80
C ARG A 259 15.05 10.25 18.71
N LYS A 260 15.33 9.21 17.93
CA LYS A 260 14.65 7.89 17.87
C LYS A 260 13.70 7.59 16.72
N ASN A 261 13.40 8.53 15.81
CA ASN A 261 12.66 8.18 14.60
C ASN A 261 13.60 7.48 13.62
N ARG A 262 13.37 6.19 13.37
CA ARG A 262 14.07 5.41 12.34
C ARG A 262 13.02 4.75 11.48
N LEU A 263 12.94 5.13 10.20
CA LEU A 263 12.18 4.35 9.24
C LEU A 263 12.96 3.08 8.97
N ILE A 264 12.41 1.95 9.39
CA ILE A 264 13.00 0.64 9.12
C ILE A 264 12.09 -0.06 8.13
N ILE A 265 12.70 -0.51 7.04
CA ILE A 265 12.03 -1.21 5.94
C ILE A 265 12.63 -2.60 5.92
N ASP A 266 11.78 -3.59 6.15
CA ASP A 266 12.16 -4.99 6.13
C ASP A 266 11.38 -5.72 5.04
N PRO A 267 12.09 -6.30 4.07
CA PRO A 267 11.48 -7.31 3.22
C PRO A 267 11.23 -8.51 4.11
N VAL A 268 9.97 -8.74 4.47
CA VAL A 268 9.60 -9.89 5.30
C VAL A 268 9.58 -11.17 4.47
N TYR A 269 9.48 -11.00 3.16
CA TYR A 269 9.50 -12.04 2.18
C TYR A 269 10.89 -12.18 1.55
N ASN A 270 11.60 -13.25 1.91
CA ASN A 270 12.77 -13.71 1.18
C ASN A 270 12.31 -14.79 0.21
N HIS A 271 12.14 -14.44 -1.07
CA HIS A 271 12.35 -15.46 -2.09
C HIS A 271 13.80 -15.92 -1.95
N SER A 272 13.97 -17.18 -1.57
CA SER A 272 15.26 -17.87 -1.48
C SER A 272 16.16 -17.51 -2.67
N ASP A 273 17.40 -17.11 -2.35
CA ASP A 273 18.63 -17.35 -3.08
C ASP A 273 18.48 -17.51 -4.61
N ASP A 274 18.36 -16.38 -5.30
CA ASP A 274 19.14 -16.13 -6.52
C ASP A 274 19.20 -14.62 -6.79
N ASP A 275 20.43 -14.13 -6.88
CA ASP A 275 20.76 -12.73 -7.11
C ASP A 275 20.36 -12.29 -8.52
N PHE A 276 19.36 -11.42 -8.61
CA PHE A 276 19.37 -10.39 -9.65
C PHE A 276 19.99 -9.11 -9.09
N ALA A 277 21.28 -9.22 -8.74
CA ALA A 277 22.19 -8.12 -8.98
C ALA A 277 22.30 -7.95 -10.50
N MET A 278 21.49 -7.07 -11.09
CA MET A 278 21.91 -6.42 -12.33
C MET A 278 22.93 -5.34 -11.95
N ASP A 279 24.11 -5.78 -11.51
CA ASP A 279 25.31 -4.97 -11.61
C ASP A 279 25.96 -5.28 -12.97
N SER A 280 26.28 -4.22 -13.69
CA SER A 280 27.13 -4.15 -14.88
C SER A 280 26.64 -4.77 -16.19
N ALA A 281 26.02 -3.94 -17.04
CA ALA A 281 26.49 -3.70 -18.42
C ALA A 281 25.64 -2.63 -19.13
N PHE A 282 26.35 -1.63 -19.68
CA PHE A 282 25.95 -0.46 -20.49
C PHE A 282 25.47 0.79 -19.77
#